data_AF-F9P911-F1
#
_entry.id   AF-F9P911-F1
#
_cell.length_a   1.000
_cell.length_b   1.000
_cell.length_c   1.000
_cell.angle_alpha   90.00
_cell.angle_beta   90.00
_cell.angle_gamma   90.00
#
_symmetry.space_group_name_H-M   'P 1'
#
loop_
_entity.id
_entity.type
_entity.pdbx_description
1 polymer ?
#
loop_
_entity_poly.entity_id
_entity_poly.type
_entity_poly.pdbx_seq_one_letter_code
_entity_poly.pdbx_strand_id
1 'polypeptide(L)'
;MATKYLDNNGLLYVWKKIKDTFVKKTELDEVKTAIPKNVTDLLDAGNYALKSSVPTKVENLEDAGDYAKKSEIPHRIDGMEGIEAYAKVASIPKKVVELEDYADFVKKAELTEEVKGLIGNVKSIEFSVVEELPASGEKATIYLVSNAKSDNDAYDEFIWLNDKLEKIGTTSVDLSGYLKAVDISSITNEEIDVFLCRCSVWLKSF
;
A
#
# COMPACT_ATOMS: atom_id res chain seq x y z
N MET A 1 57.48 -95.00 -10.00
CA MET A 1 56.09 -94.53 -9.87
C MET A 1 55.62 -94.10 -11.25
N ALA A 2 54.64 -94.80 -11.85
CA ALA A 2 54.19 -94.49 -13.20
C ALA A 2 53.32 -93.23 -13.19
N THR A 3 53.72 -92.21 -13.93
CA THR A 3 52.92 -90.99 -14.17
C THR A 3 51.72 -91.36 -15.04
N LYS A 4 50.53 -91.42 -14.42
CA LYS A 4 49.27 -91.60 -15.13
C LYS A 4 48.82 -90.24 -15.65
N TYR A 5 48.48 -90.16 -16.93
CA TYR A 5 47.91 -88.97 -17.56
C TYR A 5 46.53 -89.29 -18.13
N LEU A 6 45.69 -88.27 -18.27
CA LEU A 6 44.37 -88.41 -18.87
C LEU A 6 44.52 -88.42 -20.40
N ASP A 7 44.22 -89.55 -21.02
CA ASP A 7 44.18 -89.65 -22.48
C ASP A 7 42.84 -89.16 -23.05
N ASN A 8 42.71 -89.17 -24.38
CA ASN A 8 41.51 -88.67 -25.06
C ASN A 8 40.24 -89.46 -24.67
N ASN A 9 40.38 -90.76 -24.41
CA ASN A 9 39.27 -91.63 -23.99
C ASN A 9 38.83 -91.32 -22.55
N GLY A 10 39.79 -91.11 -21.65
CA GLY A 10 39.53 -90.68 -20.28
C GLY A 10 38.85 -89.31 -20.24
N LEU A 11 39.27 -88.37 -21.08
CA LEU A 11 38.64 -87.06 -21.20
C LEU A 11 37.18 -87.18 -21.68
N LEU A 12 36.91 -87.99 -22.72
CA LEU A 12 35.55 -88.28 -23.20
C LEU A 12 34.68 -88.91 -22.12
N TYR A 13 35.23 -89.84 -21.33
CA TYR A 13 34.50 -90.49 -20.24
C TYR A 13 34.12 -89.51 -19.13
N VAL A 14 35.04 -88.62 -18.73
CA VAL A 14 34.76 -87.56 -17.74
C VAL A 14 33.69 -86.60 -18.27
N TRP A 15 33.78 -86.17 -19.53
CA TRP A 15 32.76 -85.32 -20.16
C TRP A 15 31.38 -85.98 -20.21
N LYS A 16 31.32 -87.28 -20.50
CA LYS A 16 30.07 -88.03 -20.47
C LYS A 16 29.48 -88.06 -19.05
N LYS A 17 30.29 -88.37 -18.04
CA LYS A 17 29.83 -88.38 -16.64
C LYS A 17 29.34 -87.01 -16.16
N ILE A 18 30.01 -85.93 -16.55
CA ILE A 18 29.54 -84.57 -16.30
C ILE A 18 28.17 -84.37 -16.97
N LYS A 19 28.03 -84.65 -18.27
CA LYS A 19 26.76 -84.49 -18.99
C LYS A 19 25.61 -85.33 -18.42
N ASP A 20 25.90 -86.52 -17.90
CA ASP A 20 24.90 -87.41 -17.30
C ASP A 20 24.49 -86.96 -15.89
N THR A 21 25.36 -86.22 -15.17
CA THR A 21 25.11 -85.76 -13.78
C THR A 21 24.39 -84.41 -13.73
N PHE A 22 24.59 -83.53 -14.71
CA PHE A 22 23.88 -82.26 -14.79
C PHE A 22 22.49 -82.46 -15.40
N VAL A 23 21.45 -81.92 -14.75
CA VAL A 23 20.06 -81.95 -15.23
C VAL A 23 20.01 -81.48 -16.68
N LYS A 24 19.37 -82.27 -17.55
CA LYS A 24 19.29 -81.93 -18.98
C LYS A 24 18.42 -80.68 -19.12
N LYS A 25 18.78 -79.78 -20.04
CA LYS A 25 18.04 -78.54 -20.29
C LYS A 25 16.52 -78.77 -20.46
N THR A 26 16.15 -79.86 -21.10
CA THR A 26 14.75 -80.29 -21.28
C THR A 26 14.00 -80.49 -19.96
N GLU A 27 14.62 -81.15 -18.98
CA GLU A 27 14.01 -81.43 -17.67
C GLU A 27 13.81 -80.12 -16.88
N LEU A 28 14.73 -79.15 -17.03
CA LEU A 28 14.59 -77.82 -16.42
C LEU A 28 13.44 -77.02 -17.05
N ASP A 29 13.26 -77.13 -18.37
CA ASP A 29 12.18 -76.43 -19.08
C ASP A 29 10.80 -76.99 -18.68
N GLU A 30 10.67 -78.29 -18.46
CA GLU A 30 9.46 -78.94 -17.93
C GLU A 30 9.13 -78.51 -16.50
N VAL A 31 10.14 -78.41 -15.61
CA VAL A 31 9.92 -77.92 -14.25
C VAL A 31 9.46 -76.46 -14.24
N LYS A 32 10.03 -75.62 -15.12
CA LYS A 32 9.63 -74.20 -15.23
C LYS A 32 8.21 -74.02 -15.76
N THR A 33 7.73 -74.90 -16.64
CA THR A 33 6.35 -74.84 -17.15
C THR A 33 5.34 -75.34 -16.12
N ALA A 34 5.76 -76.19 -15.17
CA ALA A 34 4.91 -76.69 -14.08
C ALA A 34 4.66 -75.68 -12.94
N ILE A 35 5.40 -74.56 -12.88
CA ILE A 35 5.20 -73.54 -11.85
C ILE A 35 3.96 -72.70 -12.21
N PRO A 36 2.92 -72.64 -11.34
CA PRO A 36 1.74 -71.80 -11.53
C PRO A 36 2.09 -70.35 -11.81
N LYS A 37 1.49 -69.74 -12.85
CA LYS A 37 1.75 -68.34 -13.22
C LYS A 37 0.65 -67.38 -12.75
N ASN A 38 -0.56 -67.91 -12.54
CA ASN A 38 -1.70 -67.15 -12.03
C ASN A 38 -2.21 -67.75 -10.73
N VAL A 39 -2.91 -66.93 -9.93
CA VAL A 39 -3.54 -67.36 -8.67
C VAL A 39 -4.56 -68.49 -8.91
N THR A 40 -5.24 -68.49 -10.07
CA THR A 40 -6.19 -69.55 -10.48
C THR A 40 -5.53 -70.91 -10.69
N ASP A 41 -4.22 -70.94 -10.89
CA ASP A 41 -3.45 -72.14 -11.17
C ASP A 41 -2.92 -72.79 -9.86
N LEU A 42 -3.20 -72.18 -8.70
CA LEU A 42 -2.85 -72.70 -7.39
C LEU A 42 -3.87 -73.77 -6.94
N LEU A 43 -3.39 -74.80 -6.23
CA LEU A 43 -4.24 -75.87 -5.69
C LEU A 43 -5.29 -75.35 -4.68
N ASP A 44 -4.96 -74.26 -3.98
CA ASP A 44 -5.79 -73.59 -2.99
C ASP A 44 -6.43 -72.29 -3.53
N ALA A 45 -6.46 -72.09 -4.84
CA ALA A 45 -7.01 -70.88 -5.48
C ALA A 45 -8.41 -70.49 -4.97
N GLY A 46 -9.24 -71.49 -4.64
CA GLY A 46 -10.59 -71.28 -4.11
C GLY A 46 -10.68 -70.63 -2.73
N ASN A 47 -9.57 -70.56 -1.98
CA ASN A 47 -9.50 -69.91 -0.67
C ASN A 47 -9.22 -68.40 -0.77
N TYR A 48 -8.91 -67.89 -1.96
CA TYR A 48 -8.60 -66.48 -2.17
C TYR A 48 -9.76 -65.78 -2.87
N ALA A 49 -10.10 -64.58 -2.39
CA ALA A 49 -11.07 -63.73 -3.06
C ALA A 49 -10.47 -63.17 -4.37
N LEU A 50 -11.27 -63.18 -5.43
CA LEU A 50 -10.92 -62.45 -6.65
C LEU A 50 -10.94 -60.95 -6.37
N LYS A 51 -10.01 -60.20 -6.95
CA LYS A 51 -9.99 -58.73 -6.85
C LYS A 51 -11.32 -58.09 -7.26
N SER A 52 -12.02 -58.68 -8.23
CA SER A 52 -13.34 -58.25 -8.68
C SER A 52 -14.46 -58.46 -7.66
N SER A 53 -14.29 -59.41 -6.74
CA SER A 53 -15.28 -59.77 -5.73
C SER A 53 -15.10 -58.99 -4.43
N VAL A 54 -14.06 -58.17 -4.31
CA VAL A 54 -13.83 -57.32 -3.13
C VAL A 54 -14.63 -56.02 -3.28
N PRO A 55 -15.62 -55.74 -2.40
CA PRO A 55 -16.38 -54.50 -2.45
C PRO A 55 -15.48 -53.27 -2.27
N THR A 56 -15.68 -52.24 -3.10
CA THR A 56 -14.90 -50.98 -3.05
C THR A 56 -15.73 -49.77 -2.62
N LYS A 57 -17.03 -49.98 -2.38
CA LYS A 57 -17.97 -48.95 -1.98
C LYS A 57 -18.85 -49.48 -0.85
N VAL A 58 -19.30 -48.56 0.01
CA VAL A 58 -20.21 -48.83 1.12
C VAL A 58 -21.53 -49.47 0.64
N GLU A 59 -22.07 -49.02 -0.51
CA GLU A 59 -23.29 -49.56 -1.11
C GLU A 59 -23.21 -51.03 -1.54
N ASN A 60 -22.00 -51.59 -1.61
CA ASN A 60 -21.75 -52.98 -2.01
C ASN A 60 -21.49 -53.91 -0.82
N LEU A 61 -21.56 -53.41 0.42
CA LEU A 61 -21.39 -54.19 1.64
C LEU A 61 -22.77 -54.58 2.20
N GLU A 62 -22.94 -55.85 2.54
CA GLU A 62 -24.22 -56.37 3.06
C GLU A 62 -24.53 -55.87 4.49
N ASP A 63 -23.49 -55.57 5.27
CA ASP A 63 -23.55 -55.18 6.68
C ASP A 63 -23.32 -53.67 6.91
N ALA A 64 -23.32 -52.85 5.86
CA ALA A 64 -23.04 -51.43 5.97
C ALA A 64 -24.28 -50.52 6.13
N GLY A 65 -25.39 -51.07 6.63
CA GLY A 65 -26.67 -50.34 6.78
C GLY A 65 -26.59 -49.09 7.66
N ASP A 66 -25.69 -49.09 8.65
CA ASP A 66 -25.49 -47.97 9.58
C ASP A 66 -24.51 -46.91 9.07
N TYR A 67 -23.89 -47.11 7.90
CA TYR A 67 -22.88 -46.22 7.35
C TYR A 67 -23.47 -45.35 6.25
N ALA A 68 -23.23 -44.04 6.34
CA ALA A 68 -23.65 -43.09 5.32
C ALA A 68 -22.89 -43.29 4.00
N LYS A 69 -23.62 -43.28 2.88
CA LYS A 69 -23.00 -43.25 1.55
C LYS A 69 -22.39 -41.87 1.29
N LYS A 70 -21.39 -41.82 0.41
CA LYS A 70 -20.75 -40.55 0.01
C LYS A 70 -21.76 -39.51 -0.50
N SER A 71 -22.83 -39.93 -1.16
CA SER A 71 -23.91 -39.06 -1.66
C SER A 71 -24.85 -38.54 -0.56
N GLU A 72 -24.90 -39.22 0.58
CA GLU A 72 -25.79 -38.91 1.70
C GLU A 72 -25.13 -37.97 2.71
N ILE A 73 -23.81 -37.80 2.64
CA ILE A 73 -23.05 -36.89 3.51
C ILE A 73 -23.19 -35.45 2.97
N PRO A 74 -23.82 -34.53 3.71
CA PRO A 74 -23.89 -33.13 3.32
C PRO A 74 -22.49 -32.52 3.26
N HIS A 75 -22.11 -31.97 2.11
CA HIS A 75 -20.82 -31.31 1.89
C HIS A 75 -20.96 -29.80 1.71
N ARG A 76 -22.18 -29.27 1.85
CA ARG A 76 -22.48 -27.83 1.83
C ARG A 76 -23.50 -27.55 2.92
N ILE A 77 -23.41 -26.33 3.46
CA ILE A 77 -24.33 -25.80 4.47
C ILE A 77 -25.73 -25.53 3.85
N ASP A 78 -25.77 -25.31 2.54
CA ASP A 78 -26.99 -25.09 1.77
C ASP A 78 -27.92 -26.32 1.86
N GLY A 79 -29.02 -26.21 2.61
CA GLY A 79 -30.02 -27.27 2.76
C GLY A 79 -29.88 -28.15 4.01
N MET A 80 -28.99 -27.81 4.96
CA MET A 80 -28.99 -28.45 6.27
C MET A 80 -30.13 -27.92 7.15
N GLU A 81 -30.85 -28.80 7.85
CA GLU A 81 -31.83 -28.42 8.87
C GLU A 81 -31.14 -28.07 10.20
N GLY A 82 -31.74 -27.21 11.02
CA GLY A 82 -31.26 -26.89 12.37
C GLY A 82 -30.07 -25.91 12.45
N ILE A 83 -29.57 -25.42 11.32
CA ILE A 83 -28.50 -24.40 11.27
C ILE A 83 -29.03 -22.96 11.23
N GLU A 84 -30.33 -22.77 11.41
CA GLU A 84 -31.02 -21.48 11.24
C GLU A 84 -30.54 -20.41 12.23
N ALA A 85 -29.99 -20.84 13.36
CA ALA A 85 -29.37 -19.99 14.37
C ALA A 85 -27.96 -19.48 13.99
N TYR A 86 -27.33 -20.03 12.95
CA TYR A 86 -25.99 -19.63 12.53
C TYR A 86 -26.05 -18.64 11.37
N ALA A 87 -25.30 -17.54 11.49
CA ALA A 87 -25.17 -16.56 10.43
C ALA A 87 -24.49 -17.19 9.20
N LYS A 88 -25.18 -17.16 8.06
CA LYS A 88 -24.59 -17.56 6.77
C LYS A 88 -23.56 -16.51 6.36
N VAL A 89 -22.41 -16.93 5.87
CA VAL A 89 -21.35 -16.02 5.35
C VAL A 89 -21.90 -15.07 4.28
N ALA A 90 -22.89 -15.50 3.50
CA ALA A 90 -23.56 -14.67 2.50
C ALA A 90 -24.41 -13.53 3.09
N SER A 91 -24.85 -13.64 4.34
CA SER A 91 -25.68 -12.66 5.03
C SER A 91 -24.86 -11.63 5.83
N ILE A 92 -23.52 -11.76 5.84
CA ILE A 92 -22.64 -10.82 6.54
C ILE A 92 -22.49 -9.55 5.69
N PRO A 93 -22.85 -8.36 6.21
CA PRO A 93 -22.66 -7.08 5.52
C PRO A 93 -21.20 -6.89 5.08
N LYS A 94 -20.99 -6.52 3.82
CA LYS A 94 -19.66 -6.26 3.24
C LYS A 94 -19.37 -4.77 3.08
N LYS A 95 -20.40 -3.93 3.19
CA LYS A 95 -20.28 -2.48 3.09
C LYS A 95 -20.88 -1.82 4.32
N VAL A 96 -20.34 -0.66 4.68
CA VAL A 96 -20.85 0.15 5.79
C VAL A 96 -22.34 0.49 5.60
N VAL A 97 -22.78 0.78 4.37
CA VAL A 97 -24.20 1.08 4.05
C VAL A 97 -25.17 -0.09 4.25
N GLU A 98 -24.64 -1.29 4.46
CA GLU A 98 -25.44 -2.50 4.70
C GLU A 98 -25.62 -2.76 6.21
N LEU A 99 -25.03 -1.93 7.08
CA LEU A 99 -25.24 -1.98 8.53
C LEU A 99 -26.53 -1.24 8.89
N GLU A 100 -27.22 -1.64 9.95
CA GLU A 100 -28.47 -0.96 10.39
C GLU A 100 -28.20 0.42 11.00
N ASP A 101 -27.03 0.62 11.60
CA ASP A 101 -26.60 1.83 12.32
C ASP A 101 -25.59 2.68 11.51
N TYR A 102 -25.55 2.49 10.19
CA TYR A 102 -24.56 3.15 9.33
C TYR A 102 -24.70 4.68 9.21
N ALA A 103 -25.83 5.24 9.64
CA ALA A 103 -26.18 6.65 9.41
C ALA A 103 -25.20 7.63 10.08
N ASP A 104 -24.58 7.24 11.19
CA ASP A 104 -23.59 8.06 11.90
C ASP A 104 -22.16 7.90 11.35
N PHE A 105 -21.96 7.01 10.36
CA PHE A 105 -20.66 6.73 9.76
C PHE A 105 -20.52 7.42 8.40
N VAL A 106 -19.66 8.44 8.35
CA VAL A 106 -19.36 9.17 7.13
C VAL A 106 -18.46 8.34 6.21
N LYS A 107 -18.80 8.26 4.92
CA LYS A 107 -17.92 7.61 3.94
C LYS A 107 -16.68 8.45 3.72
N LYS A 108 -15.53 7.81 3.53
CA LYS A 108 -14.25 8.48 3.23
C LYS A 108 -14.36 9.51 2.08
N ALA A 109 -15.18 9.25 1.07
CA ALA A 109 -15.42 10.17 -0.04
C ALA A 109 -16.17 11.44 0.38
N GLU A 110 -17.21 11.32 1.21
CA GLU A 110 -18.02 12.43 1.73
C GLU A 110 -17.17 13.31 2.65
N LEU A 111 -16.35 12.70 3.53
CA LEU A 111 -15.40 13.41 4.39
C LEU A 111 -14.39 14.23 3.59
N THR A 112 -13.94 13.72 2.43
CA THR A 112 -12.93 14.39 1.61
C THR A 112 -13.47 15.66 0.96
N GLU A 113 -14.73 15.66 0.52
CA GLU A 113 -15.35 16.84 -0.14
C GLU A 113 -15.73 17.92 0.88
N GLU A 114 -16.26 17.53 2.04
CA GLU A 114 -16.60 18.49 3.11
C GLU A 114 -15.36 19.19 3.66
N VAL A 115 -14.29 18.44 3.91
CA VAL A 115 -13.01 19.01 4.37
C VAL A 115 -12.36 19.89 3.30
N LYS A 116 -12.40 19.50 2.02
CA LYS A 116 -11.93 20.37 0.92
C LYS A 116 -12.72 21.66 0.81
N GLY A 117 -14.04 21.60 0.99
CA GLY A 117 -14.89 22.80 0.97
C GLY A 117 -14.54 23.76 2.11
N LEU A 118 -14.33 23.23 3.32
CA LEU A 118 -13.94 24.03 4.49
C LEU A 118 -12.54 24.67 4.31
N ILE A 119 -11.57 23.93 3.77
CA ILE A 119 -10.21 24.44 3.53
C ILE A 119 -10.18 25.43 2.36
N GLY A 120 -10.92 25.17 1.29
CA GLY A 120 -10.97 26.03 0.10
C GLY A 120 -11.64 27.39 0.35
N ASN A 121 -12.47 27.49 1.38
CA ASN A 121 -13.15 28.75 1.75
C ASN A 121 -12.29 29.67 2.65
N VAL A 122 -11.10 29.24 3.07
CA VAL A 122 -10.15 30.12 3.75
C VAL A 122 -9.54 31.04 2.69
N LYS A 123 -10.02 32.28 2.61
CA LYS A 123 -9.43 33.31 1.74
C LYS A 123 -8.01 33.62 2.21
N SER A 124 -7.02 33.14 1.47
CA SER A 124 -5.63 33.58 1.61
C SER A 124 -5.47 35.03 1.17
N ILE A 125 -4.47 35.72 1.71
CA ILE A 125 -4.11 37.05 1.24
C ILE A 125 -3.51 36.92 -0.18
N GLU A 126 -4.03 37.70 -1.12
CA GLU A 126 -3.56 37.78 -2.50
C GLU A 126 -2.96 39.16 -2.80
N PHE A 127 -1.94 39.22 -3.66
CA PHE A 127 -1.30 40.47 -4.09
C PHE A 127 -1.63 40.74 -5.56
N SER A 128 -2.09 41.96 -5.85
CA SER A 128 -2.46 42.38 -7.20
C SER A 128 -1.74 43.68 -7.58
N VAL A 129 -0.95 43.65 -8.64
CA VAL A 129 -0.29 44.85 -9.19
C VAL A 129 -1.25 45.53 -10.17
N VAL A 130 -1.59 46.79 -9.91
CA VAL A 130 -2.54 47.56 -10.72
C VAL A 130 -1.93 48.91 -11.11
N GLU A 131 -2.26 49.37 -12.31
CA GLU A 131 -1.86 50.71 -12.78
C GLU A 131 -2.67 51.80 -12.06
N GLU A 132 -3.97 51.56 -11.87
CA GLU A 132 -4.87 52.44 -11.11
C GLU A 132 -5.73 51.61 -10.15
N LEU A 133 -6.07 52.22 -9.02
CA LEU A 133 -6.90 51.58 -8.00
C LEU A 133 -8.33 51.36 -8.51
N PRO A 134 -8.93 50.18 -8.28
CA PRO A 134 -10.30 49.92 -8.70
C PRO A 134 -11.31 50.72 -7.88
N ALA A 135 -12.49 50.99 -8.45
CA ALA A 135 -13.58 51.68 -7.75
C ALA A 135 -14.14 50.87 -6.56
N SER A 136 -14.02 49.54 -6.61
CA SER A 136 -14.35 48.61 -5.53
C SER A 136 -13.28 47.54 -5.45
N GLY A 137 -12.79 47.25 -4.25
CA GLY A 137 -11.78 46.23 -4.01
C GLY A 137 -12.35 44.91 -3.49
N GLU A 138 -11.52 43.87 -3.53
CA GLU A 138 -11.83 42.54 -3.03
C GLU A 138 -11.30 42.33 -1.60
N LYS A 139 -12.02 41.56 -0.80
CA LYS A 139 -11.59 41.20 0.57
C LYS A 139 -10.38 40.26 0.49
N ALA A 140 -9.40 40.51 1.37
CA ALA A 140 -8.12 39.78 1.44
C ALA A 140 -7.20 39.98 0.23
N THR A 141 -7.38 41.06 -0.53
CA THR A 141 -6.48 41.45 -1.62
C THR A 141 -5.71 42.72 -1.25
N ILE A 142 -4.39 42.66 -1.38
CA ILE A 142 -3.50 43.81 -1.28
C ILE A 142 -3.18 44.30 -2.69
N TYR A 143 -3.54 45.54 -2.98
CA TYR A 143 -3.28 46.20 -4.25
C TYR A 143 -1.95 46.95 -4.18
N LEU A 144 -1.12 46.77 -5.21
CA LEU A 144 0.20 47.39 -5.34
C LEU A 144 0.15 48.38 -6.50
N VAL A 145 0.33 49.67 -6.23
CA VAL A 145 0.31 50.75 -7.23
C VAL A 145 1.71 51.32 -7.37
N SER A 146 2.22 51.41 -8.59
CA SER A 146 3.56 51.98 -8.83
C SER A 146 3.63 53.42 -8.35
N ASN A 147 4.60 53.73 -7.50
CA ASN A 147 4.81 55.08 -6.95
C ASN A 147 5.94 55.85 -7.68
N ALA A 148 6.49 55.27 -8.75
CA ALA A 148 7.56 55.82 -9.59
C ALA A 148 8.83 56.26 -8.82
N LYS A 149 9.09 55.68 -7.65
CA LYS A 149 10.32 55.91 -6.87
C LYS A 149 11.41 54.89 -7.25
N SER A 150 12.49 54.84 -6.45
CA SER A 150 13.66 53.99 -6.69
C SER A 150 13.34 52.50 -6.58
N ASP A 151 14.27 51.67 -7.08
CA ASP A 151 14.14 50.20 -7.18
C ASP A 151 13.80 49.48 -5.86
N ASN A 152 14.02 50.11 -4.70
CA ASN A 152 13.78 49.52 -3.37
C ASN A 152 12.42 49.89 -2.74
N ASP A 153 11.63 50.80 -3.33
CA ASP A 153 10.30 51.22 -2.85
C ASP A 153 9.37 51.50 -4.04
N ALA A 154 9.21 50.54 -4.95
CA ALA A 154 8.54 50.78 -6.23
C ALA A 154 7.00 50.90 -6.14
N TYR A 155 6.38 50.43 -5.05
CA TYR A 155 4.93 50.32 -4.93
C TYR A 155 4.41 50.91 -3.61
N ASP A 156 3.24 51.53 -3.67
CA ASP A 156 2.42 51.82 -2.51
C ASP A 156 1.37 50.70 -2.32
N GLU A 157 1.17 50.24 -1.09
CA GLU A 157 0.24 49.16 -0.76
C GLU A 157 -1.12 49.67 -0.27
N PHE A 158 -2.19 49.10 -0.82
CA PHE A 158 -3.58 49.43 -0.47
C PHE A 158 -4.39 48.18 -0.13
N ILE A 159 -5.35 48.31 0.78
CA ILE A 159 -6.33 47.27 1.12
C ILE A 159 -7.74 47.83 1.05
N TRP A 160 -8.71 47.00 0.65
CA TRP A 160 -10.12 47.36 0.71
C TRP A 160 -10.67 47.15 2.13
N LEU A 161 -11.05 48.24 2.80
CA LEU A 161 -11.62 48.23 4.15
C LEU A 161 -12.76 49.26 4.26
N ASN A 162 -13.89 48.84 4.83
CA ASN A 162 -15.06 49.71 5.07
C ASN A 162 -15.51 50.50 3.82
N ASP A 163 -15.67 49.79 2.70
CA ASP A 163 -16.10 50.34 1.41
C ASP A 163 -15.19 51.45 0.86
N LYS A 164 -13.91 51.42 1.23
CA LYS A 164 -12.88 52.35 0.77
C LYS A 164 -11.54 51.63 0.63
N LEU A 165 -10.68 52.16 -0.24
CA LEU A 165 -9.26 51.80 -0.26
C LEU A 165 -8.49 52.56 0.81
N GLU A 166 -7.79 51.82 1.65
CA GLU A 166 -6.89 52.34 2.66
C GLU A 166 -5.44 52.04 2.28
N LYS A 167 -4.59 53.07 2.36
CA LYS A 167 -3.16 52.94 2.12
C LYS A 167 -2.48 52.40 3.38
N ILE A 168 -1.86 51.24 3.29
CA ILE A 168 -1.28 50.50 4.43
C ILE A 168 0.25 50.49 4.43
N GLY A 169 0.87 50.87 3.31
CA GLY A 169 2.32 50.99 3.21
C GLY A 169 2.75 52.09 2.25
N THR A 170 3.79 52.80 2.67
CA THR A 170 4.62 53.68 1.85
C THR A 170 5.86 54.05 2.66
N THR A 171 7.01 54.18 2.00
CA THR A 171 8.21 54.68 2.68
C THR A 171 8.42 56.19 2.49
N SER A 172 7.48 56.88 1.82
CA SER A 172 7.51 58.34 1.68
C SER A 172 7.12 59.02 3.00
N VAL A 173 8.02 59.85 3.52
CA VAL A 173 7.73 60.79 4.60
C VAL A 173 7.67 62.19 4.01
N ASP A 174 6.59 62.94 4.26
CA ASP A 174 6.50 64.35 3.89
C ASP A 174 7.31 65.20 4.89
N LEU A 175 8.38 65.82 4.40
CA LEU A 175 9.25 66.71 5.17
C LEU A 175 9.12 68.18 4.72
N SER A 176 8.12 68.51 3.91
CA SER A 176 7.95 69.86 3.34
C SER A 176 7.80 70.97 4.39
N GLY A 177 7.30 70.64 5.58
CA GLY A 177 7.17 71.56 6.72
C GLY A 177 8.41 71.68 7.63
N TYR A 178 9.48 70.92 7.37
CA TYR A 178 10.68 70.94 8.21
C TYR A 178 11.77 71.82 7.61
N LEU A 179 12.57 72.44 8.48
CA LEU A 179 13.74 73.23 8.10
C LEU A 179 14.76 72.35 7.38
N LYS A 180 15.24 72.79 6.22
CA LYS A 180 16.32 72.08 5.52
C LYS A 180 17.64 72.39 6.21
N ALA A 181 18.60 71.47 6.12
CA ALA A 181 19.94 71.70 6.67
C ALA A 181 20.61 72.97 6.10
N VAL A 182 20.29 73.33 4.85
CA VAL A 182 20.77 74.57 4.20
C VAL A 182 20.14 75.84 4.74
N ASP A 183 18.97 75.73 5.39
CA ASP A 183 18.26 76.86 6.00
C ASP A 183 18.77 77.12 7.44
N ILE A 184 19.59 76.22 7.98
CA ILE A 184 20.24 76.36 9.28
C ILE A 184 21.59 77.06 9.07
N SER A 185 21.64 78.35 9.37
CA SER A 185 22.89 79.11 9.44
C SER A 185 23.45 79.09 10.86
N SER A 186 24.76 78.84 10.99
CA SER A 186 25.47 78.98 12.25
C SER A 186 25.60 80.45 12.62
N ILE A 187 25.27 80.81 13.85
CA ILE A 187 25.51 82.17 14.36
C ILE A 187 27.01 82.49 14.31
N THR A 188 27.36 83.67 13.81
CA THR A 188 28.77 84.11 13.74
C THR A 188 29.24 84.65 15.08
N ASN A 189 30.55 84.60 15.35
CA ASN A 189 31.13 85.18 16.56
C ASN A 189 30.83 86.69 16.68
N GLU A 190 30.74 87.40 15.55
CA GLU A 190 30.40 88.82 15.50
C GLU A 190 28.96 89.08 15.96
N GLU A 191 28.01 88.24 15.54
CA GLU A 191 26.63 88.31 16.02
C GLU A 191 26.52 87.99 17.52
N ILE A 192 27.29 87.00 18.01
CA ILE A 192 27.39 86.69 19.45
C ILE A 192 27.92 87.89 20.23
N ASP A 193 28.99 88.53 19.75
CA ASP A 193 29.63 89.67 20.41
C ASP A 193 28.69 90.88 20.50
N VAL A 194 27.85 91.14 19.48
CA VAL A 194 26.82 92.19 19.51
C VAL A 194 25.76 91.90 20.57
N PHE A 195 25.31 90.65 20.70
CA PHE A 195 24.36 90.25 21.74
C PHE A 195 24.94 90.41 23.16
N LEU A 196 26.20 89.99 23.37
CA LEU A 196 26.88 90.12 24.65
C LEU A 196 27.21 91.58 25.01
N CYS A 197 27.58 92.40 24.02
CA CYS A 197 27.82 93.83 24.21
C CYS A 197 26.53 94.57 24.64
N ARG A 198 25.37 94.25 24.04
CA ARG A 198 24.07 94.78 24.50
C ARG A 198 23.70 94.32 25.91
N CYS A 199 24.07 93.11 26.30
CA CYS A 199 23.85 92.59 27.66
C CYS A 199 24.72 93.30 28.71
N SER A 200 25.98 93.62 28.37
CA SER A 200 26.88 94.36 29.26
C SER A 200 26.53 95.84 29.44
N VAL A 201 25.88 96.47 28.45
CA VAL A 201 25.28 97.82 28.59
C VAL A 201 24.08 97.82 29.55
N TRP A 202 23.29 96.74 29.56
CA TRP A 202 22.16 96.59 30.48
C TRP A 202 22.60 96.34 31.93
N LEU A 203 23.68 95.57 32.15
CA LEU A 203 24.24 95.34 33.49
C LEU A 203 24.95 96.55 34.12
N LYS A 204 25.40 97.53 33.32
CA LYS A 204 26.01 98.78 33.82
C LYS A 204 25.01 99.89 34.16
N SER A 205 23.71 99.63 33.96
CA SER A 205 22.62 100.58 34.27
C SER A 205 21.86 100.22 35.56
N PHE A 206 22.44 99.38 36.42
CA PHE A 206 22.01 99.09 37.79
C PHE A 206 23.13 99.42 38.78
#